data_AF-A0A944HEP8-F1
#
_entry.id   AF-A0A944HEP8-F1
#
_cell.length_a   1.000
_cell.length_b   1.000
_cell.length_c   1.000
_cell.angle_alpha   90.00
_cell.angle_beta   90.00
_cell.angle_gamma   90.00
#
_symmetry.space_group_name_H-M   'P 1'
#
loop_
_entity.id
_entity.type
_entity.pdbx_description
1 polymer ?
#
loop_
_entity_poly.entity_id
_entity_poly.type
_entity_poly.pdbx_seq_one_letter_code
_entity_poly.pdbx_strand_id
1 'polypeptide(L)'
;MLLKHKIVALGILPLVLAIAVICALVISLNRQLGDQQAQLIEDSILASKRAELKNYVEMAQSLIAPLYNNGQGDARAQQQVLEELRKLSFGINGYFFVYDRQGRSLMHARQSELVGQYLWDMKDPQGLPVIQALLKSAESGEGFQRYAWNKPSSGQVTDKLAYVVMLDRWGWMLGTGIYLEDVERATQQARAEVAQGIHTTMQAIAAIALVAVLLVFAGGMTLNVSEHRLADKKLQRLNQRIVSLQEEERARVSRELHDGISQLLVSIKFQFELASHVLEKGQENGLGILKNATDRLGEAIGEIRTISHDLRSSLLDTLGLSAAIGQLAAEFQQRSGLEVSYKSNEFDCRLENGAPVSLFRIAQEALTNIERHAGAKSVGITLFGSGQSLRLTVVDDGMGFNVPQVERGHAGIGLRNIRERVEHFGGRLEMTSAPGRSELDILLPMNMPATES
;
A
#
# COMPACT_ATOMS: atom_id res chain seq x y z
N MET A 1 -0.52 -1.92 7.10
CA MET A 1 0.26 -1.74 5.85
C MET A 1 1.42 -0.79 6.10
N LEU A 2 2.66 -1.21 5.82
CA LEU A 2 3.89 -0.41 5.97
C LEU A 2 3.81 0.89 5.16
N LEU A 3 4.30 2.00 5.73
CA LEU A 3 4.28 3.37 5.16
C LEU A 3 4.69 3.41 3.66
N LYS A 4 5.62 2.54 3.26
CA LYS A 4 6.10 2.36 1.88
C LYS A 4 4.99 2.01 0.87
N HIS A 5 4.04 1.17 1.27
CA HIS A 5 2.90 0.80 0.41
C HIS A 5 1.91 1.94 0.25
N LYS A 6 1.78 2.81 1.27
CA LYS A 6 0.90 3.98 1.19
C LYS A 6 1.43 5.02 0.20
N ILE A 7 2.74 5.28 0.19
CA ILE A 7 3.34 6.28 -0.73
C ILE A 7 3.24 5.81 -2.18
N VAL A 8 3.56 4.54 -2.44
CA VAL A 8 3.43 3.97 -3.80
C VAL A 8 1.96 3.90 -4.24
N ALA A 9 1.05 3.52 -3.34
CA ALA A 9 -0.39 3.53 -3.62
C ALA A 9 -0.91 4.95 -3.90
N LEU A 10 -0.44 5.97 -3.19
CA LEU A 10 -0.85 7.37 -3.40
C LEU A 10 -0.43 7.90 -4.77
N GLY A 11 0.68 7.40 -5.35
CA GLY A 11 1.14 7.80 -6.69
C GLY A 11 0.54 6.97 -7.83
N ILE A 12 0.43 5.65 -7.66
CA ILE A 12 -0.01 4.75 -8.73
C ILE A 12 -1.53 4.69 -8.85
N LEU A 13 -2.26 4.71 -7.73
CA LEU A 13 -3.71 4.53 -7.74
C LEU A 13 -4.45 5.65 -8.51
N PRO A 14 -4.15 6.96 -8.33
CA PRO A 14 -4.82 8.01 -9.09
C PRO A 14 -4.49 7.93 -10.59
N LEU A 15 -3.27 7.53 -10.94
CA LEU A 15 -2.85 7.36 -12.32
C LEU A 15 -3.63 6.23 -13.00
N VAL A 16 -3.73 5.06 -12.35
CA VAL A 16 -4.50 3.93 -12.85
C VAL A 16 -5.99 4.28 -12.97
N LEU A 17 -6.54 4.99 -11.98
CA LEU A 17 -7.93 5.45 -12.02
C LEU A 17 -8.16 6.41 -13.21
N ALA A 18 -7.27 7.39 -13.41
CA ALA A 18 -7.37 8.34 -14.51
C ALA A 18 -7.30 7.62 -15.88
N ILE A 19 -6.39 6.65 -16.03
CA ILE A 19 -6.29 5.83 -17.25
C ILE A 19 -7.58 5.04 -17.47
N ALA A 20 -8.13 4.41 -16.44
CA ALA A 20 -9.39 3.66 -16.57
C ALA A 20 -10.55 4.56 -17.00
N VAL A 21 -10.66 5.77 -16.44
CA VAL A 21 -11.67 6.76 -16.83
C VAL A 21 -11.47 7.21 -18.27
N ILE A 22 -10.23 7.51 -18.69
CA ILE A 22 -9.91 7.90 -20.07
C ILE A 22 -10.27 6.77 -21.04
N CYS A 23 -9.90 5.52 -20.75
CA CYS A 23 -10.25 4.37 -21.58
C CYS A 23 -11.77 4.21 -21.72
N ALA A 24 -12.51 4.28 -20.60
CA ALA A 24 -13.97 4.18 -20.62
C ALA A 24 -14.60 5.31 -21.46
N LEU A 25 -14.11 6.53 -21.31
CA LEU A 25 -14.58 7.70 -22.07
C LEU A 25 -14.30 7.55 -23.57
N VAL A 26 -13.08 7.14 -23.95
CA VAL A 26 -12.67 6.93 -25.35
C VAL A 26 -13.49 5.83 -26.01
N ILE A 27 -13.76 4.73 -25.30
CA ILE A 27 -14.61 3.64 -25.80
C ILE A 27 -16.04 4.16 -26.01
N SER A 28 -16.60 4.87 -25.04
CA SER A 28 -17.96 5.40 -25.13
C SER A 28 -18.12 6.38 -26.31
N LEU A 29 -17.18 7.33 -26.43
CA LEU A 29 -17.23 8.36 -27.46
C LEU A 29 -17.07 7.78 -28.88
N ASN A 30 -16.12 6.86 -29.08
CA ASN A 30 -15.91 6.24 -30.39
C ASN A 30 -17.07 5.34 -30.81
N ARG A 31 -17.70 4.61 -29.87
CA ARG A 31 -18.90 3.82 -30.18
C ARG A 31 -20.05 4.72 -30.64
N GLN A 32 -20.30 5.81 -29.92
CA GLN A 32 -21.35 6.76 -30.28
C GLN A 32 -21.09 7.41 -31.65
N LEU A 33 -19.85 7.81 -31.92
CA LEU A 33 -19.46 8.36 -33.23
C LEU A 33 -19.60 7.32 -34.35
N GLY A 34 -19.21 6.07 -34.11
CA GLY A 34 -19.35 4.98 -35.08
C GLY A 34 -20.80 4.68 -35.44
N ASP A 35 -21.70 4.67 -34.45
CA ASP A 35 -23.13 4.47 -34.67
C ASP A 35 -23.74 5.64 -35.48
N GLN A 36 -23.37 6.89 -35.15
CA GLN A 36 -23.79 8.07 -35.91
C GLN A 36 -23.29 8.03 -37.36
N GLN A 37 -22.04 7.66 -37.57
CA GLN A 37 -21.45 7.56 -38.90
C GLN A 37 -22.12 6.46 -39.73
N ALA A 38 -22.40 5.30 -39.13
CA ALA A 38 -23.11 4.21 -39.80
C ALA A 38 -24.53 4.64 -40.20
N GLN A 39 -25.25 5.33 -39.32
CA GLN A 39 -26.59 5.84 -39.61
C GLN A 39 -26.58 6.86 -40.76
N LEU A 40 -25.64 7.81 -40.74
CA LEU A 40 -25.51 8.81 -41.81
C LEU A 40 -25.18 8.17 -43.16
N ILE A 41 -24.33 7.14 -43.18
CA ILE A 41 -24.02 6.37 -44.38
C ILE A 41 -25.27 5.65 -44.89
N GLU A 42 -26.00 4.97 -44.00
CA GLU A 42 -27.25 4.28 -44.36
C GLU A 42 -28.28 5.26 -44.96
N ASP A 43 -28.55 6.36 -44.27
CA ASP A 43 -29.54 7.36 -44.69
C ASP A 43 -29.16 8.01 -46.04
N SER A 44 -27.87 8.32 -46.22
CA SER A 44 -27.35 8.89 -47.47
C SER A 44 -27.50 7.93 -48.65
N ILE A 45 -27.12 6.66 -48.47
CA ILE A 45 -27.25 5.66 -49.53
C ILE A 45 -28.73 5.38 -49.82
N LEU A 46 -29.57 5.22 -48.80
CA LEU A 46 -31.02 5.01 -48.99
C LEU A 46 -31.67 6.19 -49.70
N ALA A 47 -31.32 7.43 -49.37
CA ALA A 47 -31.81 8.61 -50.07
C ALA A 47 -31.41 8.61 -51.55
N SER A 48 -30.15 8.27 -51.85
CA SER A 48 -29.65 8.12 -53.22
C SER A 48 -30.42 7.02 -53.98
N LYS A 49 -30.60 5.84 -53.36
CA LYS A 49 -31.36 4.72 -53.95
C LYS A 49 -32.83 5.04 -54.17
N ARG A 50 -33.45 5.79 -53.26
CA ARG A 50 -34.83 6.28 -53.43
C ARG A 50 -34.96 7.19 -54.66
N ALA A 51 -34.02 8.11 -54.86
CA ALA A 51 -34.02 8.97 -56.04
C ALA A 51 -33.79 8.18 -57.33
N GLU A 52 -32.87 7.21 -57.31
CA GLU A 52 -32.59 6.30 -58.44
C GLU A 52 -33.84 5.52 -58.86
N LEU A 53 -34.55 4.93 -57.89
CA LEU A 53 -35.79 4.18 -58.14
C LEU A 53 -36.92 5.04 -58.72
N LYS A 54 -37.08 6.28 -58.22
CA LYS A 54 -38.04 7.24 -58.77
C LYS A 54 -37.74 7.54 -60.24
N ASN A 55 -36.49 7.86 -60.57
CA ASN A 55 -36.07 8.14 -61.94
C ASN A 55 -36.34 6.95 -62.87
N TYR A 56 -36.13 5.72 -62.41
CA TYR A 56 -36.43 4.52 -63.20
C TYR A 56 -37.93 4.34 -63.48
N VAL A 57 -38.78 4.55 -62.47
CA VAL A 57 -40.24 4.47 -62.66
C VAL A 57 -40.74 5.61 -63.53
N GLU A 58 -40.24 6.83 -63.37
CA GLU A 58 -40.59 7.96 -64.23
C GLU A 58 -40.20 7.72 -65.70
N MET A 59 -39.02 7.14 -65.94
CA MET A 59 -38.59 6.75 -67.28
C MET A 59 -39.52 5.67 -67.89
N ALA A 60 -39.91 4.68 -67.09
CA ALA A 60 -40.86 3.65 -67.52
C ALA A 60 -42.25 4.25 -67.79
N GLN A 61 -42.74 5.16 -66.94
CA GLN A 61 -44.00 5.88 -67.14
C GLN A 61 -43.96 6.74 -68.41
N SER A 62 -42.84 7.44 -68.67
CA SER A 62 -42.66 8.22 -69.88
C SER A 62 -42.64 7.35 -71.14
N LEU A 63 -42.06 6.15 -71.07
CA LEU A 63 -42.04 5.20 -72.19
C LEU A 63 -43.46 4.72 -72.54
N ILE A 64 -44.28 4.45 -71.53
CA ILE A 64 -45.64 3.92 -71.74
C ILE A 64 -46.67 5.03 -71.94
N ALA A 65 -46.36 6.29 -71.62
CA ALA A 65 -47.30 7.41 -71.66
C ALA A 65 -48.06 7.56 -73.00
N PRO A 66 -47.45 7.43 -74.19
CA PRO A 66 -48.19 7.51 -75.44
C PRO A 66 -49.25 6.42 -75.60
N LEU A 67 -48.95 5.20 -75.13
CA LEU A 67 -49.87 4.05 -75.19
C LEU A 67 -50.93 4.12 -74.10
N TYR A 68 -50.54 4.57 -72.90
CA TYR A 68 -51.42 4.70 -71.74
C TYR A 68 -52.43 5.84 -71.91
N ASN A 69 -52.00 7.00 -72.44
CA ASN A 69 -52.84 8.18 -72.55
C ASN A 69 -53.82 8.13 -73.74
N ASN A 70 -53.38 7.62 -74.91
CA ASN A 70 -54.12 7.66 -76.18
C ASN A 70 -54.99 6.42 -76.47
N GLY A 71 -54.95 5.40 -75.61
CA GLY A 71 -55.57 4.10 -75.89
C GLY A 71 -57.10 4.13 -75.95
N GLN A 72 -57.68 4.24 -77.15
CA GLN A 72 -58.99 3.66 -77.45
C GLN A 72 -58.77 2.20 -77.84
N GLY A 73 -59.03 1.25 -76.93
CA GLY A 73 -58.88 -0.20 -77.17
C GLY A 73 -58.03 -0.93 -76.13
N ASP A 74 -58.49 -0.92 -74.88
CA ASP A 74 -57.71 -1.23 -73.67
C ASP A 74 -56.86 -2.50 -73.73
N ALA A 75 -57.38 -3.62 -74.23
CA ALA A 75 -56.65 -4.90 -74.21
C ALA A 75 -55.37 -4.91 -75.06
N ARG A 76 -55.37 -4.25 -76.23
CA ARG A 76 -54.20 -4.23 -77.13
C ARG A 76 -53.12 -3.28 -76.61
N ALA A 77 -53.52 -2.13 -76.09
CA ALA A 77 -52.61 -1.16 -75.48
C ALA A 77 -51.96 -1.74 -74.21
N GLN A 78 -52.76 -2.42 -73.37
CA GLN A 78 -52.29 -3.14 -72.19
C GLN A 78 -51.20 -4.17 -72.55
N GLN A 79 -51.47 -5.04 -73.52
CA GLN A 79 -50.49 -6.06 -73.94
C GLN A 79 -49.19 -5.43 -74.47
N GLN A 80 -49.28 -4.37 -75.26
CA GLN A 80 -48.11 -3.67 -75.79
C GLN A 80 -47.29 -3.00 -74.67
N VAL A 81 -47.94 -2.39 -73.67
CA VAL A 81 -47.26 -1.83 -72.49
C VAL A 81 -46.50 -2.91 -71.70
N LEU A 82 -47.12 -4.06 -71.45
CA LEU A 82 -46.44 -5.15 -70.75
C LEU A 82 -45.21 -5.65 -71.53
N GLU A 83 -45.29 -5.71 -72.86
CA GLU A 83 -44.14 -6.08 -73.71
C GLU A 83 -43.00 -5.05 -73.67
N GLU A 84 -43.31 -3.75 -73.73
CA GLU A 84 -42.29 -2.71 -73.64
C GLU A 84 -41.62 -2.66 -72.26
N LEU A 85 -42.42 -2.73 -71.18
CA LEU A 85 -41.90 -2.77 -69.82
C LEU A 85 -41.03 -4.00 -69.56
N ARG A 86 -41.35 -5.15 -70.16
CA ARG A 86 -40.57 -6.39 -70.02
C ARG A 86 -39.16 -6.25 -70.60
N LYS A 87 -38.97 -5.40 -71.62
CA LYS A 87 -37.64 -5.14 -72.22
C LYS A 87 -36.77 -4.26 -71.32
N LEU A 88 -37.35 -3.52 -70.38
CA LEU A 88 -36.62 -2.65 -69.49
C LEU A 88 -35.89 -3.44 -68.40
N SER A 89 -34.58 -3.19 -68.29
CA SER A 89 -33.75 -3.69 -67.19
C SER A 89 -32.63 -2.70 -66.91
N PHE A 90 -32.11 -2.71 -65.68
CA PHE A 90 -30.99 -1.87 -65.28
C PHE A 90 -30.10 -2.61 -64.29
N GLY A 91 -28.79 -2.42 -64.42
CA GLY A 91 -27.81 -3.20 -63.68
C GLY A 91 -27.97 -4.72 -63.86
N ILE A 92 -27.39 -5.48 -62.93
CA ILE A 92 -27.44 -6.95 -62.98
C ILE A 92 -28.79 -7.49 -62.47
N ASN A 93 -29.38 -6.82 -61.47
CA ASN A 93 -30.52 -7.31 -60.70
C ASN A 93 -31.76 -6.41 -60.74
N GLY A 94 -31.71 -5.27 -61.44
CA GLY A 94 -32.83 -4.35 -61.57
C GLY A 94 -33.82 -4.79 -62.64
N TYR A 95 -35.10 -4.79 -62.29
CA TYR A 95 -36.18 -5.19 -63.18
C TYR A 95 -37.49 -4.49 -62.82
N PHE A 96 -38.39 -4.42 -63.79
CA PHE A 96 -39.75 -3.93 -63.58
C PHE A 96 -40.73 -5.08 -63.35
N PHE A 97 -41.77 -4.80 -62.59
CA PHE A 97 -42.89 -5.70 -62.33
C PHE A 97 -44.21 -4.92 -62.39
N VAL A 98 -45.27 -5.60 -62.77
CA VAL A 98 -46.64 -5.06 -62.81
C VAL A 98 -47.58 -6.05 -62.16
N TYR A 99 -48.39 -5.56 -61.21
CA TYR A 99 -49.47 -6.33 -60.57
C TYR A 99 -50.81 -5.63 -60.75
N ASP A 100 -51.92 -6.36 -60.74
CA ASP A 100 -53.26 -5.75 -60.61
C ASP A 100 -53.64 -5.52 -59.13
N ARG A 101 -54.78 -4.86 -58.89
CA ARG A 101 -55.31 -4.60 -57.54
C ARG A 101 -55.68 -5.87 -56.76
N GLN A 102 -55.82 -7.01 -57.43
CA GLN A 102 -56.10 -8.31 -56.80
C GLN A 102 -54.80 -9.07 -56.49
N GLY A 103 -53.63 -8.47 -56.76
CA GLY A 103 -52.32 -9.07 -56.51
C GLY A 103 -51.94 -10.13 -57.54
N ARG A 104 -52.56 -10.13 -58.72
CA ARG A 104 -52.13 -10.98 -59.84
C ARG A 104 -50.92 -10.36 -60.52
N SER A 105 -49.88 -11.16 -60.76
CA SER A 105 -48.72 -10.72 -61.54
C SER A 105 -49.09 -10.61 -63.02
N LEU A 106 -49.00 -9.41 -63.59
CA LEU A 106 -49.27 -9.16 -65.01
C LEU A 106 -47.99 -9.18 -65.85
N MET A 107 -46.87 -8.72 -65.27
CA MET A 107 -45.56 -8.75 -65.92
C MET A 107 -44.45 -8.80 -64.88
N HIS A 108 -43.43 -9.61 -65.15
CA HIS A 108 -42.20 -9.62 -64.37
C HIS A 108 -41.00 -9.90 -65.29
N ALA A 109 -40.08 -8.95 -65.42
CA ALA A 109 -39.04 -9.03 -66.47
C ALA A 109 -38.00 -10.13 -66.24
N ARG A 110 -37.79 -10.59 -64.99
CA ARG A 110 -36.77 -11.58 -64.62
C ARG A 110 -37.29 -12.91 -64.06
N GLN A 111 -38.60 -13.00 -63.79
CA GLN A 111 -39.24 -14.14 -63.10
C GLN A 111 -40.58 -14.42 -63.78
N SER A 112 -40.52 -14.86 -65.03
CA SER A 112 -41.72 -15.06 -65.85
C SER A 112 -42.63 -16.15 -65.29
N GLU A 113 -42.10 -17.05 -64.45
CA GLU A 113 -42.87 -18.06 -63.72
C GLU A 113 -43.94 -17.47 -62.81
N LEU A 114 -43.76 -16.23 -62.33
CA LEU A 114 -44.73 -15.54 -61.47
C LEU A 114 -45.92 -14.97 -62.26
N VAL A 115 -45.75 -14.74 -63.57
CA VAL A 115 -46.77 -14.07 -64.40
C VAL A 115 -48.03 -14.94 -64.45
N GLY A 116 -49.18 -14.33 -64.15
CA GLY A 116 -50.48 -14.97 -64.07
C GLY A 116 -50.85 -15.51 -62.69
N GLN A 117 -49.90 -15.64 -61.76
CA GLN A 117 -50.17 -16.11 -60.40
C GLN A 117 -50.77 -15.01 -59.53
N TYR A 118 -51.62 -15.41 -58.58
CA TYR A 118 -52.17 -14.54 -57.52
C TYR A 118 -51.26 -14.62 -56.30
N LEU A 119 -50.56 -13.52 -56.01
CA LEU A 119 -49.58 -13.43 -54.93
C LEU A 119 -50.09 -12.63 -53.72
N TRP A 120 -51.42 -12.47 -53.60
CA TRP A 120 -52.05 -11.67 -52.55
C TRP A 120 -51.65 -12.10 -51.14
N ASP A 121 -51.60 -13.41 -50.87
CA ASP A 121 -51.27 -13.97 -49.55
C ASP A 121 -49.78 -14.28 -49.37
N MET A 122 -48.94 -13.94 -50.36
CA MET A 122 -47.49 -14.18 -50.27
C MET A 122 -46.87 -13.31 -49.17
N LYS A 123 -46.12 -13.97 -48.29
CA LYS A 123 -45.36 -13.33 -47.22
C LYS A 123 -43.87 -13.49 -47.42
N ASP A 124 -43.11 -12.47 -47.04
CA ASP A 124 -41.67 -12.61 -46.90
C ASP A 124 -41.30 -13.40 -45.62
N PRO A 125 -40.02 -13.77 -45.41
CA PRO A 125 -39.59 -14.49 -44.20
C PRO A 125 -39.91 -13.76 -42.88
N GLN A 126 -40.13 -12.44 -42.91
CA GLN A 126 -40.51 -11.63 -41.77
C GLN A 126 -42.03 -11.58 -41.55
N GLY A 127 -42.82 -12.23 -42.42
CA GLY A 127 -44.27 -12.34 -42.32
C GLY A 127 -45.04 -11.17 -42.96
N LEU A 128 -44.36 -10.26 -43.66
CA LEU A 128 -44.97 -9.12 -44.33
C LEU A 128 -45.71 -9.58 -45.60
N PRO A 129 -47.02 -9.30 -45.77
CA PRO A 129 -47.72 -9.60 -47.02
C PRO A 129 -47.25 -8.65 -48.13
N VAL A 130 -46.30 -9.12 -48.94
CA VAL A 130 -45.46 -8.27 -49.81
C VAL A 130 -46.30 -7.46 -50.80
N ILE A 131 -47.19 -8.13 -51.53
CA ILE A 131 -47.99 -7.49 -52.59
C ILE A 131 -49.02 -6.51 -52.01
N GLN A 132 -49.62 -6.85 -50.86
CA GLN A 132 -50.54 -5.96 -50.16
C GLN A 132 -49.83 -4.70 -49.66
N ALA A 133 -48.63 -4.85 -49.09
CA ALA A 133 -47.82 -3.72 -48.63
C ALA A 133 -47.40 -2.80 -49.78
N LEU A 134 -47.00 -3.37 -50.92
CA LEU A 134 -46.67 -2.62 -52.12
C LEU A 134 -47.88 -1.85 -52.66
N LEU A 135 -49.04 -2.50 -52.83
CA LEU A 135 -50.26 -1.84 -53.30
C LEU A 135 -50.68 -0.69 -52.38
N LYS A 136 -50.66 -0.93 -51.06
CA LYS A 136 -50.95 0.11 -50.07
C LYS A 136 -49.99 1.31 -50.16
N SER A 137 -48.70 1.05 -50.41
CA SER A 137 -47.69 2.11 -50.58
C SER A 137 -47.87 2.89 -51.89
N ALA A 138 -48.26 2.21 -52.96
CA ALA A 138 -48.59 2.86 -54.24
C ALA A 138 -49.83 3.75 -54.12
N GLU A 139 -50.85 3.32 -53.36
CA GLU A 139 -52.08 4.06 -53.12
C GLU A 139 -51.91 5.25 -52.16
N SER A 140 -50.98 5.17 -51.19
CA SER A 140 -50.71 6.27 -50.26
C SER A 140 -49.94 7.44 -50.90
N GLY A 141 -49.35 7.22 -52.09
CA GLY A 141 -48.52 8.21 -52.80
C GLY A 141 -47.07 8.31 -52.31
N GLU A 142 -46.69 7.61 -51.23
CA GLU A 142 -45.29 7.51 -50.79
C GLU A 142 -44.48 6.61 -51.74
N GLY A 143 -45.10 5.51 -52.19
CA GLY A 143 -44.58 4.59 -53.20
C GLY A 143 -43.40 3.74 -52.78
N PHE A 144 -42.75 3.97 -51.64
CA PHE A 144 -41.62 3.16 -51.19
C PHE A 144 -42.04 2.04 -50.25
N GLN A 145 -41.46 0.85 -50.45
CA GLN A 145 -41.66 -0.29 -49.55
C GLN A 145 -40.39 -1.15 -49.48
N ARG A 146 -39.94 -1.47 -48.25
CA ARG A 146 -38.87 -2.45 -47.97
C ARG A 146 -39.51 -3.81 -47.68
N TYR A 147 -38.97 -4.87 -48.25
CA TYR A 147 -39.39 -6.26 -48.06
C TYR A 147 -38.27 -7.20 -48.47
N ALA A 148 -38.29 -8.45 -48.01
CA ALA A 148 -37.32 -9.44 -48.46
C ALA A 148 -37.81 -10.17 -49.72
N TRP A 149 -36.95 -10.29 -50.73
CA TRP A 149 -37.29 -10.93 -52.00
C TRP A 149 -36.14 -11.76 -52.56
N ASN A 150 -36.48 -12.76 -53.38
CA ASN A 150 -35.49 -13.61 -54.03
C ASN A 150 -34.71 -12.84 -55.10
N LYS A 151 -33.39 -12.75 -54.94
CA LYS A 151 -32.46 -12.09 -55.86
C LYS A 151 -32.22 -12.98 -57.10
N PRO A 152 -32.58 -12.54 -58.32
CA PRO A 152 -32.50 -13.37 -59.52
C PRO A 152 -31.11 -13.95 -59.82
N SER A 153 -30.04 -13.22 -59.52
CA SER A 153 -28.68 -13.68 -59.80
C SER A 153 -28.19 -14.82 -58.89
N SER A 154 -28.69 -14.91 -57.66
CA SER A 154 -28.17 -15.85 -56.65
C SER A 154 -29.22 -16.82 -56.10
N GLY A 155 -30.52 -16.56 -56.29
CA GLY A 155 -31.59 -17.35 -55.68
C GLY A 155 -31.75 -17.11 -54.17
N GLN A 156 -30.96 -16.20 -53.59
CA GLN A 156 -31.01 -15.89 -52.15
C GLN A 156 -32.05 -14.80 -51.88
N VAL A 157 -32.76 -14.96 -50.76
CA VAL A 157 -33.69 -13.95 -50.28
C VAL A 157 -32.90 -12.87 -49.55
N THR A 158 -33.00 -11.63 -50.02
CA THR A 158 -32.34 -10.47 -49.41
C THR A 158 -33.27 -9.26 -49.36
N ASP A 159 -32.94 -8.30 -48.51
CA ASP A 159 -33.72 -7.07 -48.38
C ASP A 159 -33.70 -6.26 -49.68
N LYS A 160 -34.90 -5.85 -50.08
CA LYS A 160 -35.15 -5.09 -51.30
C LYS A 160 -35.98 -3.86 -50.97
N LEU A 161 -35.56 -2.71 -51.48
CA LEU A 161 -36.34 -1.49 -51.50
C LEU A 161 -37.00 -1.34 -52.87
N ALA A 162 -38.31 -1.26 -52.92
CA ALA A 162 -39.05 -0.96 -54.13
C ALA A 162 -39.64 0.45 -54.12
N TYR A 163 -39.82 0.99 -55.31
CA TYR A 163 -40.69 2.12 -55.58
C TYR A 163 -41.80 1.68 -56.52
N VAL A 164 -43.05 2.00 -56.18
CA VAL A 164 -44.27 1.58 -56.86
C VAL A 164 -45.21 2.76 -57.05
N VAL A 165 -45.92 2.75 -58.18
CA VAL A 165 -46.91 3.76 -58.54
C VAL A 165 -48.15 3.09 -59.12
N MET A 166 -49.31 3.70 -58.89
CA MET A 166 -50.56 3.25 -59.48
C MET A 166 -50.75 3.84 -60.89
N LEU A 167 -51.15 2.98 -61.82
CA LEU A 167 -51.72 3.31 -63.12
C LEU A 167 -53.23 3.16 -63.01
N ASP A 168 -53.88 4.17 -62.43
CA ASP A 168 -55.28 4.09 -61.98
C ASP A 168 -56.28 3.70 -63.07
N ARG A 169 -56.07 4.14 -64.31
CA ARG A 169 -56.96 3.82 -65.45
C ARG A 169 -57.10 2.31 -65.65
N TRP A 170 -56.03 1.56 -65.43
CA TRP A 170 -55.99 0.11 -65.62
C TRP A 170 -56.03 -0.66 -64.31
N GLY A 171 -55.96 0.03 -63.16
CA GLY A 171 -55.87 -0.62 -61.85
C GLY A 171 -54.58 -1.43 -61.70
N TRP A 172 -53.49 -0.99 -62.33
CA TRP A 172 -52.20 -1.68 -62.28
C TRP A 172 -51.25 -0.95 -61.34
N MET A 173 -50.44 -1.70 -60.62
CA MET A 173 -49.30 -1.20 -59.88
C MET A 173 -48.03 -1.50 -60.68
N LEU A 174 -47.35 -0.44 -61.13
CA LEU A 174 -46.04 -0.54 -61.76
C LEU A 174 -44.96 -0.31 -60.70
N GLY A 175 -43.95 -1.16 -60.67
CA GLY A 175 -42.87 -1.02 -59.72
C GLY A 175 -41.52 -1.49 -60.22
N THR A 176 -40.49 -1.04 -59.51
CA THR A 176 -39.14 -1.56 -59.60
C THR A 176 -38.47 -1.54 -58.23
N GLY A 177 -37.34 -2.23 -58.06
CA GLY A 177 -36.63 -2.23 -56.79
C GLY A 177 -35.16 -2.61 -56.88
N ILE A 178 -34.42 -2.22 -55.84
CA ILE A 178 -32.98 -2.43 -55.69
C ILE A 178 -32.73 -3.20 -54.38
N TYR A 179 -31.78 -4.12 -54.40
CA TYR A 179 -31.36 -4.89 -53.22
C TYR A 179 -30.43 -4.08 -52.33
N LEU A 180 -30.61 -4.15 -51.01
CA LEU A 180 -29.93 -3.30 -50.02
C LEU A 180 -28.62 -3.91 -49.45
N GLU A 181 -28.14 -5.00 -50.02
CA GLU A 181 -26.93 -5.71 -49.56
C GLU A 181 -25.67 -4.82 -49.55
N ASP A 182 -25.54 -3.89 -50.50
CA ASP A 182 -24.43 -2.94 -50.52
C ASP A 182 -24.50 -1.92 -49.36
N VAL A 183 -25.71 -1.58 -48.91
CA VAL A 183 -25.94 -0.70 -47.75
C VAL A 183 -25.54 -1.42 -46.46
N GLU A 184 -25.96 -2.68 -46.32
CA GLU A 184 -25.59 -3.52 -45.18
C GLU A 184 -24.08 -3.74 -45.12
N ARG A 185 -23.42 -4.02 -46.26
CA ARG A 185 -21.96 -4.14 -46.31
C ARG A 185 -21.25 -2.83 -45.95
N ALA A 186 -21.69 -1.69 -46.49
CA ALA A 186 -21.08 -0.40 -46.20
C ALA A 186 -21.21 -0.01 -44.72
N THR A 187 -22.39 -0.21 -44.13
CA THR A 187 -22.63 0.07 -42.70
C THR A 187 -21.84 -0.87 -41.78
N GLN A 188 -21.77 -2.16 -42.12
CA GLN A 188 -20.95 -3.13 -41.39
C GLN A 188 -19.45 -2.79 -41.47
N GLN A 189 -18.96 -2.42 -42.66
CA GLN A 189 -17.57 -2.03 -42.83
C GLN A 189 -17.22 -0.77 -42.02
N ALA A 190 -18.08 0.25 -42.04
CA ALA A 190 -17.88 1.46 -41.22
C ALA A 190 -17.81 1.14 -39.72
N ARG A 191 -18.69 0.25 -39.22
CA ARG A 191 -18.65 -0.22 -37.83
C ARG A 191 -17.37 -1.00 -37.51
N ALA A 192 -16.89 -1.83 -38.43
CA ALA A 192 -15.66 -2.61 -38.27
C ALA A 192 -14.42 -1.70 -38.22
N GLU A 193 -14.36 -0.67 -39.07
CA GLU A 193 -13.28 0.32 -39.08
C GLU A 193 -13.21 1.08 -37.75
N VAL A 194 -14.35 1.51 -37.19
CA VAL A 194 -14.42 2.12 -35.87
C VAL A 194 -13.92 1.16 -34.78
N ALA A 195 -14.36 -0.10 -34.81
CA ALA A 195 -13.93 -1.11 -33.84
C ALA A 195 -12.41 -1.35 -33.89
N GLN A 196 -11.82 -1.40 -35.09
CA GLN A 196 -10.38 -1.53 -35.26
C GLN A 196 -9.63 -0.29 -34.77
N GLY A 197 -10.14 0.91 -35.03
CA GLY A 197 -9.61 2.16 -34.50
C GLY A 197 -9.59 2.19 -32.96
N ILE A 198 -10.62 1.65 -32.31
CA ILE A 198 -10.68 1.50 -30.85
C ILE A 198 -9.55 0.59 -30.35
N HIS A 199 -9.28 -0.54 -31.00
CA HIS A 199 -8.19 -1.43 -30.59
C HIS A 199 -6.81 -0.76 -30.66
N THR A 200 -6.52 -0.04 -31.74
CA THR A 200 -5.24 0.66 -31.92
C THR A 200 -5.06 1.78 -30.90
N THR A 201 -6.09 2.59 -30.68
CA THR A 201 -6.06 3.67 -29.68
C THR A 201 -5.90 3.12 -28.25
N MET A 202 -6.56 2.00 -27.94
CA MET A 202 -6.40 1.31 -26.65
C MET A 202 -4.98 0.80 -26.43
N GLN A 203 -4.34 0.20 -27.44
CA GLN A 203 -2.95 -0.25 -27.34
C GLN A 203 -1.99 0.93 -27.09
N ALA A 204 -2.20 2.06 -27.77
CA ALA A 204 -1.40 3.26 -27.55
C ALA A 204 -1.56 3.83 -26.13
N ILE A 205 -2.79 3.93 -25.62
CA ILE A 205 -3.06 4.38 -24.24
C ILE A 205 -2.40 3.43 -23.23
N ALA A 206 -2.52 2.12 -23.43
CA ALA A 206 -1.91 1.12 -22.56
C ALA A 206 -0.37 1.22 -22.55
N ALA A 207 0.26 1.46 -23.69
CA ALA A 207 1.71 1.64 -23.79
C ALA A 207 2.17 2.92 -23.04
N ILE A 208 1.49 4.05 -23.25
CA ILE A 208 1.79 5.32 -22.57
C ILE A 208 1.58 5.17 -21.05
N ALA A 209 0.49 4.52 -20.64
CA ALA A 209 0.20 4.21 -19.24
C ALA A 209 1.31 3.38 -18.59
N LEU A 210 1.77 2.31 -19.26
CA LEU A 210 2.85 1.46 -18.76
C LEU A 210 4.14 2.26 -18.54
N VAL A 211 4.51 3.10 -19.50
CA VAL A 211 5.70 3.98 -19.39
C VAL A 211 5.55 4.95 -18.21
N ALA A 212 4.37 5.57 -18.04
CA ALA A 212 4.11 6.49 -16.94
C ALA A 212 4.22 5.80 -15.57
N VAL A 213 3.65 4.59 -15.42
CA VAL A 213 3.74 3.80 -14.18
C VAL A 213 5.20 3.43 -13.88
N LEU A 214 5.97 2.99 -14.88
CA LEU A 214 7.39 2.66 -14.72
C LEU A 214 8.22 3.87 -14.29
N LEU A 215 7.94 5.06 -14.82
CA LEU A 215 8.62 6.29 -14.43
C LEU A 215 8.31 6.69 -12.98
N VAL A 216 7.03 6.63 -12.57
CA VAL A 216 6.64 6.91 -11.17
C VAL A 216 7.29 5.91 -10.22
N PHE A 217 7.30 4.62 -10.59
CA PHE A 217 7.92 3.57 -9.80
C PHE A 217 9.45 3.76 -9.68
N ALA A 218 10.14 4.03 -10.79
CA ALA A 218 11.58 4.29 -10.81
C ALA A 218 11.95 5.54 -9.99
N GLY A 219 11.17 6.62 -10.11
CA GLY A 219 11.34 7.83 -9.30
C GLY A 219 11.15 7.54 -7.80
N GLY A 220 10.09 6.81 -7.44
CA GLY A 220 9.81 6.40 -6.07
C GLY A 220 10.90 5.50 -5.48
N MET A 221 11.41 4.54 -6.24
CA MET A 221 12.54 3.70 -5.81
C MET A 221 13.81 4.52 -5.58
N THR A 222 14.13 5.43 -6.50
CA THR A 222 15.34 6.25 -6.42
C THR A 222 15.33 7.13 -5.17
N LEU A 223 14.19 7.78 -4.88
CA LEU A 223 14.00 8.58 -3.67
C LEU A 223 14.14 7.73 -2.40
N ASN A 224 13.45 6.60 -2.31
CA ASN A 224 13.50 5.70 -1.16
C ASN A 224 14.92 5.14 -0.92
N VAL A 225 15.66 4.76 -1.96
CA VAL A 225 17.06 4.31 -1.82
C VAL A 225 17.96 5.45 -1.32
N SER A 226 17.73 6.68 -1.78
CA SER A 226 18.51 7.84 -1.33
C SER A 226 18.28 8.16 0.15
N GLU A 227 17.03 8.06 0.61
CA GLU A 227 16.66 8.28 2.01
C GLU A 227 17.31 7.23 2.93
N HIS A 228 17.24 5.95 2.58
CA HIS A 228 17.89 4.89 3.36
C HIS A 228 19.41 5.08 3.41
N ARG A 229 20.05 5.37 2.27
CA ARG A 229 21.50 5.63 2.24
C ARG A 229 21.91 6.83 3.10
N LEU A 230 21.08 7.87 3.17
CA LEU A 230 21.35 9.04 4.01
C LEU A 230 21.17 8.72 5.50
N ALA A 231 20.13 7.96 5.84
CA ALA A 231 19.87 7.50 7.21
C ALA A 231 21.00 6.60 7.72
N ASP A 232 21.42 5.61 6.93
CA ASP A 232 22.52 4.71 7.26
C ASP A 232 23.83 5.46 7.49
N LYS A 233 24.15 6.44 6.63
CA LYS A 233 25.34 7.30 6.80
C LYS A 233 25.27 8.13 8.08
N LYS A 234 24.09 8.64 8.47
CA LYS A 234 23.91 9.38 9.73
C LYS A 234 24.09 8.46 10.94
N LEU A 235 23.49 7.27 10.91
CA LEU A 235 23.65 6.25 11.95
C LEU A 235 25.11 5.83 12.11
N GLN A 236 25.81 5.57 11.01
CA GLN A 236 27.22 5.19 11.05
C GLN A 236 28.10 6.29 11.64
N ARG A 237 27.85 7.57 11.29
CA ARG A 237 28.56 8.72 11.89
C ARG A 237 28.29 8.87 13.38
N LEU A 238 27.05 8.67 13.82
CA LEU A 238 26.69 8.73 15.24
C LEU A 238 27.37 7.60 16.01
N ASN A 239 27.34 6.37 15.51
CA ASN A 239 28.03 5.24 16.14
C ASN A 239 29.54 5.47 16.23
N GLN A 240 30.17 5.96 15.15
CA GLN A 240 31.60 6.31 15.19
C GLN A 240 31.90 7.40 16.22
N ARG A 241 31.04 8.43 16.32
CA ARG A 241 31.18 9.50 17.31
C ARG A 241 31.03 8.98 18.74
N ILE A 242 30.10 8.06 18.98
CA ILE A 242 29.91 7.44 20.31
C ILE A 242 31.14 6.63 20.69
N VAL A 243 31.64 5.78 19.79
CA VAL A 243 32.85 4.97 20.04
C VAL A 243 34.06 5.87 20.32
N SER A 244 34.28 6.91 19.50
CA SER A 244 35.42 7.82 19.72
C SER A 244 35.32 8.57 21.05
N LEU A 245 34.12 9.05 21.41
CA LEU A 245 33.90 9.70 22.71
C LEU A 245 34.13 8.74 23.87
N GLN A 246 33.72 7.47 23.73
CA GLN A 246 33.95 6.46 24.76
C GLN A 246 35.43 6.11 24.92
N GLU A 247 36.19 6.03 23.83
CA GLU A 247 37.64 5.82 23.84
C GLU A 247 38.39 7.02 24.43
N GLU A 248 38.04 8.24 24.03
CA GLU A 248 38.58 9.48 24.59
C GLU A 248 38.36 9.57 26.09
N GLU A 249 37.15 9.21 26.55
CA GLU A 249 36.82 9.24 27.97
C GLU A 249 37.56 8.14 28.76
N ARG A 250 37.66 6.92 28.21
CA ARG A 250 38.51 5.86 28.80
C ARG A 250 39.97 6.32 28.92
N ALA A 251 40.52 6.95 27.88
CA ALA A 251 41.90 7.43 27.87
C ALA A 251 42.10 8.64 28.81
N ARG A 252 41.09 9.50 28.98
CA ARG A 252 41.10 10.58 29.98
C ARG A 252 41.11 10.01 31.39
N VAL A 253 40.16 9.14 31.71
CA VAL A 253 40.05 8.49 33.03
C VAL A 253 41.32 7.73 33.35
N SER A 254 41.86 6.93 32.43
CA SER A 254 43.11 6.19 32.66
C SER A 254 44.30 7.10 32.99
N ARG A 255 44.38 8.29 32.37
CA ARG A 255 45.45 9.27 32.65
C ARG A 255 45.26 9.94 34.00
N GLU A 256 44.04 10.40 34.29
CA GLU A 256 43.72 11.03 35.57
C GLU A 256 43.96 10.08 36.74
N LEU A 257 43.60 8.80 36.57
CA LEU A 257 43.93 7.75 37.53
C LEU A 257 45.43 7.51 37.66
N HIS A 258 46.14 7.32 36.54
CA HIS A 258 47.58 7.09 36.56
C HIS A 258 48.33 8.23 37.25
N ASP A 259 47.99 9.47 36.95
CA ASP A 259 48.69 10.65 37.47
C ASP A 259 48.37 10.90 38.95
N GLY A 260 47.10 10.80 39.35
CA GLY A 260 46.68 10.96 40.75
C GLY A 260 47.26 9.86 41.65
N ILE A 261 47.18 8.60 41.22
CA ILE A 261 47.68 7.45 42.00
C ILE A 261 49.21 7.49 42.08
N SER A 262 49.91 7.78 40.97
CA SER A 262 51.37 7.82 40.97
C SER A 262 51.90 8.90 41.91
N GLN A 263 51.28 10.10 41.93
CA GLN A 263 51.67 11.17 42.85
C GLN A 263 51.46 10.77 44.32
N LEU A 264 50.33 10.13 44.62
CA LEU A 264 50.02 9.65 45.97
C LEU A 264 51.06 8.60 46.44
N LEU A 265 51.37 7.61 45.60
CA LEU A 265 52.34 6.57 45.90
C LEU A 265 53.77 7.12 46.08
N VAL A 266 54.17 8.10 45.27
CA VAL A 266 55.47 8.78 45.43
C VAL A 266 55.55 9.54 46.75
N SER A 267 54.47 10.23 47.15
CA SER A 267 54.40 10.92 48.44
C SER A 267 54.56 9.93 49.61
N ILE A 268 53.86 8.79 49.55
CA ILE A 268 53.96 7.73 50.55
C ILE A 268 55.37 7.13 50.61
N LYS A 269 56.02 6.87 49.45
CA LYS A 269 57.40 6.39 49.38
C LYS A 269 58.37 7.34 50.11
N PHE A 270 58.26 8.65 49.87
CA PHE A 270 59.12 9.62 50.57
C PHE A 270 58.89 9.63 52.08
N GLN A 271 57.66 9.43 52.55
CA GLN A 271 57.38 9.33 53.98
C GLN A 271 57.99 8.08 54.61
N PHE A 272 57.99 6.94 53.91
CA PHE A 272 58.69 5.73 54.35
C PHE A 272 60.21 5.91 54.39
N GLU A 273 60.81 6.53 53.36
CA GLU A 273 62.25 6.82 53.32
C GLU A 273 62.66 7.77 54.45
N LEU A 274 61.85 8.80 54.71
CA LEU A 274 62.05 9.71 55.83
C LEU A 274 61.97 8.98 57.18
N ALA A 275 60.96 8.12 57.36
CA ALA A 275 60.82 7.32 58.57
C ALA A 275 62.03 6.41 58.80
N SER A 276 62.51 5.72 57.76
CA SER A 276 63.71 4.86 57.82
C SER A 276 64.95 5.66 58.25
N HIS A 277 65.19 6.81 57.62
CA HIS A 277 66.36 7.64 57.91
C HIS A 277 66.35 8.24 59.33
N VAL A 278 65.17 8.58 59.84
CA VAL A 278 64.99 9.11 61.20
C VAL A 278 65.19 8.00 62.25
N LEU A 279 64.68 6.78 61.98
CA LEU A 279 64.86 5.62 62.85
C LEU A 279 66.34 5.16 62.90
N GLU A 280 67.04 5.14 61.76
CA GLU A 280 68.47 4.80 61.69
C GLU A 280 69.36 5.74 62.51
N LYS A 281 68.94 7.00 62.68
CA LYS A 281 69.64 8.01 63.49
C LYS A 281 69.26 7.97 64.98
N GLY A 282 68.44 7.02 65.41
CA GLY A 282 68.04 6.86 66.81
C GLY A 282 67.10 7.95 67.34
N GLN A 283 66.36 8.64 66.46
CA GLN A 283 65.41 9.68 66.86
C GLN A 283 64.01 9.09 67.13
N GLU A 284 63.40 9.43 68.26
CA GLU A 284 62.11 8.86 68.72
C GLU A 284 60.93 9.11 67.77
N ASN A 285 60.99 10.16 66.93
CA ASN A 285 59.87 10.57 66.09
C ASN A 285 59.67 9.71 64.82
N GLY A 286 60.60 8.80 64.50
CA GLY A 286 60.54 7.97 63.30
C GLY A 286 59.36 6.99 63.27
N LEU A 287 58.94 6.49 64.44
CA LEU A 287 57.81 5.57 64.59
C LEU A 287 56.47 6.25 64.26
N GLY A 288 56.31 7.53 64.59
CA GLY A 288 55.11 8.31 64.25
C GLY A 288 55.00 8.60 62.75
N ILE A 289 56.12 8.91 62.09
CA ILE A 289 56.19 9.13 60.64
C ILE A 289 55.87 7.83 59.90
N LEU A 290 56.41 6.70 60.38
CA LEU A 290 56.13 5.38 59.80
C LEU A 290 54.64 5.05 59.88
N LYS A 291 54.00 5.24 61.04
CA LYS A 291 52.58 4.98 61.22
C LYS A 291 51.71 5.83 60.29
N ASN A 292 51.98 7.14 60.19
CA ASN A 292 51.27 8.02 59.26
C ASN A 292 51.45 7.63 57.78
N ALA A 293 52.64 7.15 57.39
CA ALA A 293 52.90 6.64 56.05
C ALA A 293 52.12 5.35 55.76
N THR A 294 52.03 4.45 56.75
CA THR A 294 51.22 3.23 56.67
C THR A 294 49.73 3.51 56.58
N ASP A 295 49.21 4.46 57.36
CA ASP A 295 47.79 4.85 57.32
C ASP A 295 47.43 5.45 55.95
N ARG A 296 48.27 6.37 55.43
CA ARG A 296 48.10 6.96 54.09
C ARG A 296 48.21 5.92 52.95
N LEU A 297 49.06 4.91 53.10
CA LEU A 297 49.11 3.78 52.18
C LEU A 297 47.81 2.96 52.20
N GLY A 298 47.24 2.75 53.39
CA GLY A 298 45.93 2.10 53.55
C GLY A 298 44.81 2.85 52.83
N GLU A 299 44.76 4.18 52.99
CA GLU A 299 43.79 5.05 52.30
C GLU A 299 43.96 4.98 50.77
N ALA A 300 45.19 5.08 50.27
CA ALA A 300 45.53 4.96 48.85
C ALA A 300 45.08 3.62 48.24
N ILE A 301 45.34 2.50 48.94
CA ILE A 301 44.93 1.17 48.50
C ILE A 301 43.40 1.06 48.48
N GLY A 302 42.71 1.66 49.45
CA GLY A 302 41.24 1.73 49.50
C GLY A 302 40.63 2.48 48.31
N GLU A 303 41.19 3.65 47.96
CA GLU A 303 40.74 4.45 46.82
C GLU A 303 40.96 3.70 45.49
N ILE A 304 42.15 3.13 45.27
CA ILE A 304 42.45 2.36 44.05
C ILE A 304 41.52 1.15 43.91
N ARG A 305 41.23 0.45 45.02
CA ARG A 305 40.35 -0.72 45.00
C ARG A 305 38.90 -0.34 44.69
N THR A 306 38.43 0.79 45.23
CA THR A 306 37.09 1.33 44.95
C THR A 306 36.95 1.71 43.48
N ILE A 307 37.90 2.48 42.94
CA ILE A 307 37.94 2.89 41.53
C ILE A 307 38.06 1.67 40.60
N SER A 308 38.91 0.70 40.94
CA SER A 308 39.07 -0.53 40.18
C SER A 308 37.79 -1.37 40.18
N HIS A 309 37.06 -1.40 41.30
CA HIS A 309 35.78 -2.09 41.41
C HIS A 309 34.67 -1.38 40.61
N ASP A 310 34.64 -0.04 40.62
CA ASP A 310 33.70 0.76 39.81
C ASP A 310 33.93 0.60 38.31
N LEU A 311 35.17 0.35 37.90
CA LEU A 311 35.56 0.04 36.52
C LEU A 311 35.28 -1.43 36.14
N ARG A 312 35.07 -2.32 37.11
CA ARG A 312 34.91 -3.77 36.90
C ARG A 312 33.45 -4.20 36.98
N SER A 313 32.63 -3.63 36.10
CA SER A 313 31.29 -4.15 35.76
C SER A 313 31.37 -5.48 34.99
N SER A 314 32.00 -6.52 35.57
CA SER A 314 32.14 -7.85 34.94
C SER A 314 31.65 -9.01 35.82
N LEU A 315 31.38 -8.78 37.11
CA LEU A 315 30.83 -9.80 38.03
C LEU A 315 29.33 -10.05 37.77
N LEU A 316 28.56 -8.98 37.56
CA LEU A 316 27.13 -9.06 37.19
C LEU A 316 26.90 -9.83 35.89
N ASP A 317 27.79 -9.68 34.91
CA ASP A 317 27.67 -10.33 33.59
C ASP A 317 28.04 -11.83 33.63
N THR A 318 28.80 -12.28 34.65
CA THR A 318 29.33 -13.66 34.71
C THR A 318 28.59 -14.54 35.71
N LEU A 319 28.15 -13.99 36.86
CA LEU A 319 27.57 -14.78 37.97
C LEU A 319 26.10 -14.44 38.25
N GLY A 320 25.57 -13.36 37.67
CA GLY A 320 24.22 -12.86 37.93
C GLY A 320 24.09 -12.06 39.23
N LEU A 321 22.96 -11.34 39.35
CA LEU A 321 22.72 -10.36 40.42
C LEU A 321 22.77 -10.95 41.83
N SER A 322 22.17 -12.13 42.05
CA SER A 322 22.15 -12.75 43.38
C SER A 322 23.55 -13.10 43.88
N ALA A 323 24.36 -13.75 43.04
CA ALA A 323 25.73 -14.09 43.40
C ALA A 323 26.59 -12.83 43.64
N ALA A 324 26.41 -11.79 42.82
CA ALA A 324 27.12 -10.52 42.99
C ALA A 324 26.81 -9.84 44.33
N ILE A 325 25.53 -9.79 44.75
CA ILE A 325 25.15 -9.23 46.06
C ILE A 325 25.63 -10.12 47.20
N GLY A 326 25.59 -11.44 47.05
CA GLY A 326 26.13 -12.37 48.04
C GLY A 326 27.63 -12.19 48.26
N GLN A 327 28.40 -11.98 47.19
CA GLN A 327 29.82 -11.67 47.28
C GLN A 327 30.05 -10.31 47.96
N LEU A 328 29.28 -9.28 47.59
CA LEU A 328 29.35 -7.95 48.22
C LEU A 328 29.10 -8.03 49.74
N ALA A 329 28.12 -8.83 50.16
CA ALA A 329 27.81 -9.05 51.58
C ALA A 329 28.97 -9.75 52.32
N ALA A 330 29.57 -10.78 51.71
CA ALA A 330 30.71 -11.49 52.29
C ALA A 330 31.95 -10.58 52.42
N GLU A 331 32.24 -9.75 51.41
CA GLU A 331 33.33 -8.78 51.43
C GLU A 331 33.09 -7.69 52.49
N PHE A 332 31.85 -7.24 52.64
CA PHE A 332 31.46 -6.28 53.66
C PHE A 332 31.65 -6.83 55.08
N GLN A 333 31.23 -8.09 55.31
CA GLN A 333 31.44 -8.77 56.59
C GLN A 333 32.92 -8.86 56.97
N GLN A 334 33.78 -9.28 56.02
CA GLN A 334 35.22 -9.41 56.25
C GLN A 334 35.89 -8.06 56.58
N ARG A 335 35.44 -6.97 55.94
CA ARG A 335 36.05 -5.64 56.12
C ARG A 335 35.56 -4.93 57.37
N SER A 336 34.25 -4.92 57.60
CA SER A 336 33.61 -4.15 58.68
C SER A 336 33.65 -4.86 60.04
N GLY A 337 33.79 -6.19 60.03
CA GLY A 337 33.66 -7.03 61.23
C GLY A 337 32.23 -7.19 61.74
N LEU A 338 31.23 -6.69 61.00
CA LEU A 338 29.80 -6.81 61.34
C LEU A 338 29.28 -8.21 61.00
N GLU A 339 28.25 -8.66 61.71
CA GLU A 339 27.54 -9.89 61.36
C GLU A 339 26.59 -9.62 60.18
N VAL A 340 26.87 -10.22 59.01
CA VAL A 340 26.07 -10.01 57.80
C VAL A 340 25.36 -11.29 57.42
N SER A 341 24.04 -11.20 57.23
CA SER A 341 23.24 -12.30 56.69
C SER A 341 22.72 -11.95 55.29
N TYR A 342 22.94 -12.85 54.33
CA TYR A 342 22.39 -12.73 52.97
C TYR A 342 21.48 -13.92 52.66
N LYS A 343 20.27 -13.63 52.15
CA LYS A 343 19.34 -14.66 51.66
C LYS A 343 18.79 -14.27 50.30
N SER A 344 18.72 -15.25 49.39
CA SER A 344 18.05 -15.12 48.11
C SER A 344 17.25 -16.36 47.76
N ASN A 345 16.31 -16.22 46.83
CA ASN A 345 15.64 -17.34 46.18
C ASN A 345 16.11 -17.43 44.73
N GLU A 346 15.89 -18.58 44.11
CA GLU A 346 16.02 -18.68 42.66
C GLU A 346 14.87 -17.90 42.01
N PHE A 347 15.21 -16.98 41.12
CA PHE A 347 14.26 -16.20 40.34
C PHE A 347 14.70 -16.15 38.88
N ASP A 348 13.79 -16.53 37.99
CA ASP A 348 14.04 -16.64 36.54
C ASP A 348 13.54 -15.39 35.77
N CYS A 349 13.67 -14.23 36.40
CA CYS A 349 13.12 -12.99 35.87
C CYS A 349 14.08 -12.26 34.94
N ARG A 350 13.55 -11.68 33.85
CA ARG A 350 14.29 -10.71 33.04
C ARG A 350 13.99 -9.30 33.56
N LEU A 351 14.98 -8.75 34.25
CA LEU A 351 15.02 -7.33 34.56
C LEU A 351 15.31 -6.52 33.29
N GLU A 352 14.78 -5.30 33.20
CA GLU A 352 15.11 -4.37 32.12
C GLU A 352 16.63 -4.12 32.06
N ASN A 353 17.16 -3.86 30.85
CA ASN A 353 18.58 -3.59 30.66
C ASN A 353 19.05 -2.46 31.60
N GLY A 354 20.04 -2.75 32.45
CA GLY A 354 20.61 -1.79 33.42
C GLY A 354 19.99 -1.83 34.83
N ALA A 355 18.85 -2.49 35.05
CA ALA A 355 18.27 -2.67 36.38
C ALA A 355 19.11 -3.55 37.33
N PRO A 356 19.76 -4.66 36.88
CA PRO A 356 20.66 -5.44 37.73
C PRO A 356 21.84 -4.62 38.26
N VAL A 357 22.47 -3.81 37.39
CA VAL A 357 23.57 -2.92 37.77
C VAL A 357 23.09 -1.88 38.79
N SER A 358 21.87 -1.36 38.62
CA SER A 358 21.31 -0.37 39.53
C SER A 358 20.98 -0.94 40.90
N LEU A 359 20.42 -2.15 40.99
CA LEU A 359 20.20 -2.85 42.26
C LEU A 359 21.50 -3.16 43.00
N PHE A 360 22.53 -3.58 42.27
CA PHE A 360 23.84 -3.80 42.85
C PHE A 360 24.43 -2.51 43.44
N ARG A 361 24.35 -1.39 42.71
CA ARG A 361 24.78 -0.07 43.22
C ARG A 361 23.96 0.40 44.42
N ILE A 362 22.65 0.12 44.45
CA ILE A 362 21.80 0.43 45.61
C ILE A 362 22.27 -0.36 46.84
N ALA A 363 22.56 -1.66 46.70
CA ALA A 363 23.09 -2.48 47.78
C ALA A 363 24.44 -1.95 48.30
N GLN A 364 25.34 -1.55 47.40
CA GLN A 364 26.64 -0.94 47.77
C GLN A 364 26.47 0.36 48.56
N GLU A 365 25.61 1.26 48.07
CA GLU A 365 25.34 2.55 48.73
C GLU A 365 24.69 2.34 50.10
N ALA A 366 23.76 1.39 50.23
CA ALA A 366 23.14 1.03 51.51
C ALA A 366 24.17 0.52 52.53
N LEU A 367 25.05 -0.40 52.13
CA LEU A 367 26.13 -0.91 52.98
C LEU A 367 27.13 0.18 53.38
N THR A 368 27.45 1.08 52.45
CA THR A 368 28.34 2.22 52.72
C THR A 368 27.72 3.18 53.74
N ASN A 369 26.41 3.43 53.64
CA ASN A 369 25.68 4.24 54.61
C ASN A 369 25.67 3.58 55.99
N ILE A 370 25.50 2.26 56.07
CA ILE A 370 25.57 1.52 57.33
C ILE A 370 26.96 1.65 57.96
N GLU A 371 28.02 1.40 57.19
CA GLU A 371 29.41 1.47 57.65
C GLU A 371 29.79 2.86 58.18
N ARG A 372 29.32 3.92 57.51
CA ARG A 372 29.67 5.30 57.86
C ARG A 372 28.79 5.93 58.94
N HIS A 373 27.53 5.51 59.06
CA HIS A 373 26.53 6.28 59.82
C HIS A 373 25.74 5.47 60.85
N ALA A 374 25.58 4.15 60.69
CA ALA A 374 24.62 3.40 61.50
C ALA A 374 25.15 3.03 62.89
N GLY A 375 26.44 2.76 63.05
CA GLY A 375 26.98 2.16 64.28
C GLY A 375 26.36 0.79 64.62
N ALA A 376 25.91 0.08 63.58
CA ALA A 376 25.25 -1.22 63.67
C ALA A 376 26.22 -2.32 64.14
N LYS A 377 25.67 -3.46 64.57
CA LYS A 377 26.39 -4.71 64.86
C LYS A 377 26.02 -5.81 63.86
N SER A 378 24.82 -5.76 63.31
CA SER A 378 24.31 -6.75 62.37
C SER A 378 23.62 -6.11 61.17
N VAL A 379 23.74 -6.78 60.02
CA VAL A 379 23.11 -6.38 58.75
C VAL A 379 22.42 -7.57 58.11
N GLY A 380 21.18 -7.38 57.69
CA GLY A 380 20.41 -8.35 56.90
C GLY A 380 20.19 -7.85 55.48
N ILE A 381 20.50 -8.68 54.49
CA ILE A 381 20.21 -8.43 53.07
C ILE A 381 19.36 -9.58 52.54
N THR A 382 18.20 -9.25 51.96
CA THR A 382 17.36 -10.23 51.26
C THR A 382 17.12 -9.79 49.83
N LEU A 383 17.27 -10.71 48.88
CA LEU A 383 16.94 -10.49 47.47
C LEU A 383 15.97 -11.58 47.00
N PHE A 384 14.68 -11.25 46.90
CA PHE A 384 13.65 -12.19 46.51
C PHE A 384 12.86 -11.76 45.28
N GLY A 385 12.82 -12.63 44.28
CA GLY A 385 11.96 -12.49 43.10
C GLY A 385 10.63 -13.23 43.27
N SER A 386 9.54 -12.60 42.83
CA SER A 386 8.21 -13.20 42.67
C SER A 386 7.70 -12.78 41.29
N GLY A 387 6.98 -13.61 40.53
CA GLY A 387 6.78 -13.48 39.06
C GLY A 387 6.38 -12.11 38.43
N GLN A 388 6.10 -11.06 39.22
CA GLN A 388 5.83 -9.69 38.76
C GLN A 388 6.79 -8.62 39.34
N SER A 389 7.62 -8.95 40.33
CA SER A 389 8.52 -7.98 41.01
C SER A 389 9.74 -8.63 41.67
N LEU A 390 10.85 -7.90 41.70
CA LEU A 390 12.05 -8.22 42.48
C LEU A 390 12.11 -7.31 43.70
N ARG A 391 12.27 -7.89 44.89
CA ARG A 391 12.40 -7.16 46.15
C ARG A 391 13.83 -7.29 46.70
N LEU A 392 14.48 -6.16 46.96
CA LEU A 392 15.72 -6.05 47.70
C LEU A 392 15.43 -5.36 49.03
N THR A 393 15.73 -6.02 50.14
CA THR A 393 15.57 -5.43 51.48
C THR A 393 16.93 -5.41 52.18
N VAL A 394 17.30 -4.26 52.75
CA VAL A 394 18.52 -4.09 53.54
C VAL A 394 18.12 -3.57 54.92
N VAL A 395 18.52 -4.29 55.97
CA VAL A 395 18.17 -4.01 57.36
C VAL A 395 19.44 -3.92 58.21
N ASP A 396 19.53 -2.92 59.08
CA ASP A 396 20.57 -2.80 60.10
C ASP A 396 19.96 -2.56 61.49
N ASP A 397 20.72 -2.88 62.54
CA ASP A 397 20.36 -2.67 63.96
C ASP A 397 20.99 -1.40 64.56
N GLY A 398 21.30 -0.40 63.72
CA GLY A 398 22.00 0.82 64.11
C GLY A 398 21.15 1.87 64.81
N MET A 399 21.70 3.08 64.93
CA MET A 399 21.11 4.20 65.67
C MET A 399 19.84 4.80 65.04
N GLY A 400 19.51 4.42 63.80
CA GLY A 400 18.38 4.94 63.06
C GLY A 400 18.58 6.36 62.49
N PHE A 401 17.62 6.81 61.68
CA PHE A 401 17.59 8.15 61.09
C PHE A 401 16.16 8.67 60.94
N ASN A 402 16.01 9.98 60.80
CA ASN A 402 14.69 10.62 60.68
C ASN A 402 14.16 10.54 59.24
N VAL A 403 13.31 9.54 58.96
CA VAL A 403 12.70 9.34 57.64
C VAL A 403 11.96 10.59 57.13
N PRO A 404 11.09 11.27 57.90
CA PRO A 404 10.40 12.48 57.42
C PRO A 404 11.32 13.66 57.04
N GLN A 405 12.53 13.74 57.60
CA GLN A 405 13.52 14.76 57.19
C GLN A 405 14.22 14.37 55.88
N VAL A 406 14.54 13.08 55.71
CA VAL A 406 15.11 12.53 54.47
C VAL A 406 14.15 12.74 53.29
N GLU A 407 12.85 12.49 53.48
CA GLU A 407 11.84 12.65 52.42
C GLU A 407 11.58 14.11 52.02
N ARG A 408 11.82 15.07 52.92
CA ARG A 408 11.73 16.52 52.64
C ARG A 408 12.98 17.09 51.98
N GLY A 409 13.84 16.25 51.40
CA GLY A 409 15.03 16.67 50.64
C GLY A 409 16.24 17.09 51.49
N HIS A 410 16.20 16.88 52.81
CA HIS A 410 17.35 17.11 53.70
C HIS A 410 18.21 15.84 53.89
N ALA A 411 18.06 14.87 52.98
CA ALA A 411 18.84 13.64 52.97
C ALA A 411 20.28 13.86 52.51
N GLY A 412 21.19 12.98 52.92
CA GLY A 412 22.49 12.84 52.27
C GLY A 412 22.33 12.42 50.80
N ILE A 413 23.32 12.77 49.96
CA ILE A 413 23.34 12.50 48.51
C ILE A 413 23.04 11.02 48.21
N GLY A 414 23.50 10.10 49.07
CA GLY A 414 23.31 8.64 48.93
C GLY A 414 21.85 8.18 48.87
N LEU A 415 21.02 8.54 49.85
CA LEU A 415 19.61 8.13 49.90
C LEU A 415 18.78 8.75 48.76
N ARG A 416 19.12 9.97 48.34
CA ARG A 416 18.50 10.61 47.18
C ARG A 416 18.82 9.84 45.89
N ASN A 417 20.09 9.48 45.70
CA ASN A 417 20.52 8.68 44.55
C ASN A 417 19.85 7.30 44.53
N ILE A 418 19.66 6.66 45.68
CA ILE A 418 18.92 5.39 45.78
C ILE A 418 17.48 5.60 45.28
N ARG A 419 16.78 6.63 45.75
CA ARG A 419 15.40 6.93 45.33
C ARG A 419 15.29 7.19 43.83
N GLU A 420 16.14 8.05 43.28
CA GLU A 420 16.15 8.38 41.84
C GLU A 420 16.38 7.12 40.98
N ARG A 421 17.28 6.22 41.42
CA ARG A 421 17.54 4.94 40.72
C ARG A 421 16.35 4.00 40.77
N VAL A 422 15.65 3.92 41.90
CA VAL A 422 14.45 3.07 42.04
C VAL A 422 13.31 3.60 41.16
N GLU A 423 13.06 4.92 41.18
CA GLU A 423 12.03 5.57 40.38
C GLU A 423 12.32 5.47 38.87
N HIS A 424 13.59 5.52 38.45
CA HIS A 424 13.99 5.38 37.04
C HIS A 424 13.52 4.06 36.41
N PHE A 425 13.46 2.97 37.19
CA PHE A 425 12.98 1.66 36.73
C PHE A 425 11.52 1.40 37.12
N GLY A 426 10.74 2.45 37.44
CA GLY A 426 9.34 2.33 37.83
C GLY A 426 9.12 1.56 39.14
N GLY A 427 10.14 1.49 39.99
CA GLY A 427 10.10 0.80 41.27
C GLY A 427 9.57 1.66 42.41
N ARG A 428 9.46 1.04 43.58
CA ARG A 428 9.05 1.68 44.84
C ARG A 428 10.12 1.48 45.91
N LEU A 429 10.46 2.56 46.61
CA LEU A 429 11.33 2.55 47.78
C LEU A 429 10.49 2.87 49.03
N GLU A 430 10.54 2.01 50.03
CA GLU A 430 10.02 2.28 51.37
C GLU A 430 11.18 2.31 52.36
N MET A 431 11.15 3.27 53.28
CA MET A 431 12.17 3.43 54.30
C MET A 431 11.49 3.44 55.66
N THR A 432 11.94 2.57 56.56
CA THR A 432 11.52 2.58 57.96
C THR A 432 12.76 2.66 58.83
N SER A 433 12.76 3.54 59.83
CA SER A 433 13.92 3.67 60.71
C SER A 433 13.53 4.14 62.10
N ALA A 434 14.08 3.46 63.08
CA ALA A 434 14.01 3.75 64.51
C ALA A 434 15.34 3.31 65.16
N PRO A 435 15.68 3.83 66.35
CA PRO A 435 16.83 3.32 67.09
C PRO A 435 16.74 1.80 67.28
N GLY A 436 17.77 1.07 66.86
CA GLY A 436 17.85 -0.39 66.89
C GLY A 436 17.28 -1.11 65.65
N ARG A 437 16.73 -0.38 64.67
CA ARG A 437 16.35 -0.95 63.36
C ARG A 437 16.18 0.12 62.28
N SER A 438 16.95 0.03 61.20
CA SER A 438 16.66 0.74 59.94
C SER A 438 16.50 -0.26 58.80
N GLU A 439 15.56 0.01 57.90
CA GLU A 439 15.20 -0.87 56.80
C GLU A 439 14.89 -0.07 55.54
N LEU A 440 15.53 -0.47 54.44
CA LEU A 440 15.25 -0.04 53.09
C LEU A 440 14.59 -1.20 52.33
N ASP A 441 13.33 -1.06 51.93
CA ASP A 441 12.62 -2.02 51.09
C ASP A 441 12.47 -1.46 49.66
N ILE A 442 13.11 -2.13 48.70
CA ILE A 442 13.12 -1.75 47.30
C ILE A 442 12.36 -2.80 46.49
N LEU A 443 11.34 -2.37 45.76
CA LEU A 443 10.55 -3.20 44.87
C LEU A 443 10.71 -2.72 43.42
N LEU A 444 11.24 -3.55 42.53
CA LEU A 444 11.29 -3.27 41.08
C LEU A 444 10.33 -4.18 40.32
N PRO A 445 9.58 -3.67 39.33
CA PRO A 445 8.76 -4.50 38.45
C PRO A 445 9.63 -5.41 37.58
N MET A 446 9.13 -6.60 37.26
CA MET A 446 9.79 -7.55 36.35
C MET A 446 8.95 -7.76 35.10
N ASN A 447 9.61 -7.91 33.96
CA ASN A 447 8.95 -8.34 32.74
C ASN A 447 8.88 -9.87 32.73
N MET A 448 7.69 -10.45 32.64
CA MET A 448 7.57 -11.90 32.42
C MET A 448 8.24 -12.26 31.09
N PRO A 449 9.01 -13.37 31.03
CA PRO A 449 9.33 -13.95 29.74
C PRO A 449 8.01 -14.28 29.04
N ALA A 450 7.85 -13.80 27.81
CA ALA A 450 6.73 -14.23 26.97
C ALA A 450 6.79 -15.76 26.89
N THR A 451 5.78 -16.44 27.41
CA THR A 451 5.59 -17.86 27.15
C THR A 451 5.54 -18.05 25.64
N GLU A 452 6.54 -18.70 25.08
CA GLU A 452 6.47 -19.26 23.74
C GLU A 452 5.30 -20.26 23.73
N SER A 453 4.16 -19.82 23.20
CA SER A 453 2.99 -20.64 22.92
C SER A 453 2.99 -21.10 21.47
#